data_AF-A0A431W9H0-F1
#
_entry.id   AF-A0A431W9H0-F1
#
_cell.length_a   1.000
_cell.length_b   1.000
_cell.length_c   1.000
_cell.angle_alpha   90.00
_cell.angle_beta   90.00
_cell.angle_gamma   90.00
#
_symmetry.space_group_name_H-M   'P 1'
#
loop_
_entity.id
_entity.type
_entity.pdbx_description
1 polymer ?
#
loop_
_entity_poly.entity_id
_entity_poly.type
_entity_poly.pdbx_seq_one_letter_code
_entity_poly.pdbx_strand_id
1 'polypeptide(L)' 'MAISTVSITPDPITVSIGACHFRIGNKRPEDLIKLVDEFVAKADNALFEAKDQGRNGFIISEW' A
#
# COMPACT_ATOMS: atom_id res chain seq x y z
N MET A 1 -0.22 -8.85 26.86
CA MET A 1 -0.51 -7.47 26.41
C MET A 1 0.83 -6.78 26.16
N ALA A 2 1.18 -6.54 24.91
CA ALA A 2 2.36 -5.73 24.59
C ALA A 2 1.91 -4.27 24.47
N ILE A 3 2.38 -3.42 25.38
CA ILE A 3 2.26 -1.97 25.25
C ILE A 3 3.38 -1.57 24.29
N SER A 4 3.03 -1.07 23.10
CA SER A 4 4.03 -0.65 22.11
C SER A 4 4.92 0.45 22.68
N THR A 5 6.24 0.33 22.51
CA THR A 5 7.21 1.32 22.95
C THR A 5 7.30 2.43 21.90
N VAL A 6 7.14 3.69 22.32
CA VAL A 6 7.33 4.86 21.44
C VAL A 6 8.75 5.37 21.63
N SER A 7 9.52 5.43 20.55
CA SER A 7 10.85 6.04 20.52
C SER A 7 10.82 7.34 19.72
N ILE A 8 11.36 8.41 20.29
CA ILE A 8 11.49 9.70 19.63
C ILE A 8 12.90 9.79 19.02
N THR A 9 13.01 10.22 17.77
CA THR A 9 14.28 10.44 17.08
C THR A 9 14.37 11.90 16.62
N PRO A 10 15.57 12.53 16.65
CA PRO A 10 15.78 13.82 16.01
C PRO A 10 15.76 13.74 14.48
N ASP A 11 15.89 12.56 13.89
CA ASP A 11 15.93 12.37 12.44
C ASP A 11 14.51 12.37 11.84
N PRO A 12 14.27 13.08 10.72
CA PRO A 12 12.99 13.04 10.03
C PRO A 12 12.65 11.63 9.56
N ILE A 13 11.48 11.12 9.97
CA ILE A 13 10.95 9.85 9.47
C ILE A 13 10.27 10.11 8.13
N THR A 14 10.67 9.34 7.12
CA THR A 14 10.03 9.35 5.81
C THR A 14 9.21 8.09 5.60
N VAL A 15 8.18 8.19 4.76
CA VAL A 15 7.33 7.05 4.40
C VAL A 15 7.31 6.88 2.88
N SER A 16 7.27 5.64 2.43
CA SER A 16 6.97 5.33 1.02
C SER A 16 5.57 4.74 0.98
N ILE A 17 4.80 5.13 -0.02
CA ILE A 17 3.38 4.77 -0.12
C ILE A 17 3.14 4.20 -1.52
N GLY A 18 2.63 2.97 -1.56
CA GLY A 18 2.02 2.39 -2.75
C GLY A 18 0.51 2.42 -2.61
N ALA A 19 -0.18 2.86 -3.65
CA ALA A 19 -1.65 2.88 -3.69
C ALA A 19 -2.16 2.20 -4.96
N CYS A 20 -3.30 1.54 -4.84
CA CYS A 20 -4.03 0.99 -5.97
C CYS A 20 -5.35 1.75 -6.11
N HIS A 21 -5.56 2.35 -7.28
CA HIS A 21 -6.84 2.93 -7.65
C HIS A 21 -7.59 1.95 -8.55
N PHE A 22 -8.86 1.73 -8.24
CA PHE A 22 -9.70 0.77 -8.95
C PHE A 22 -11.16 1.21 -8.93
N ARG A 23 -11.93 0.75 -9.92
CA ARG A 23 -13.38 0.96 -10.00
C ARG A 23 -14.09 -0.39 -9.87
N ILE A 24 -14.89 -0.56 -8.81
CA ILE A 24 -15.72 -1.76 -8.66
C ILE A 24 -16.95 -1.63 -9.55
N GLY A 25 -16.90 -2.22 -10.75
CA GLY A 25 -18.03 -2.31 -11.67
C GLY A 25 -18.48 -3.75 -11.92
N ASN A 26 -19.78 -4.04 -11.75
CA ASN A 26 -20.46 -5.31 -12.07
C ASN A 26 -19.73 -6.61 -11.67
N LYS A 27 -19.06 -6.64 -10.51
CA LYS A 27 -18.46 -7.88 -9.98
C LYS A 27 -19.46 -8.60 -9.08
N ARG A 28 -19.49 -9.93 -9.16
CA ARG A 28 -20.35 -10.75 -8.28
C ARG A 28 -19.76 -10.76 -6.87
N PRO A 29 -20.59 -10.87 -5.81
CA PRO A 29 -20.12 -10.84 -4.42
C PRO A 29 -19.04 -11.89 -4.10
N GLU A 30 -19.15 -13.06 -4.73
CA GLU A 30 -18.21 -14.19 -4.63
C GLU A 30 -16.81 -13.90 -5.20
N ASP A 31 -16.68 -12.89 -6.06
CA ASP A 31 -15.39 -12.46 -6.63
C ASP A 31 -14.70 -11.40 -5.76
N LEU A 32 -15.38 -10.82 -4.76
CA LEU A 32 -14.89 -9.66 -4.00
C LEU A 32 -13.68 -9.97 -3.11
N ILE A 33 -13.61 -11.15 -2.49
CA ILE A 33 -12.47 -11.50 -1.62
C ILE A 33 -11.19 -11.61 -2.44
N LYS A 34 -11.23 -12.34 -3.57
CA LYS A 34 -10.09 -12.44 -4.49
C LYS A 34 -9.69 -11.08 -5.05
N LEU A 35 -10.68 -10.23 -5.31
CA LEU A 35 -10.44 -8.87 -5.80
C LEU A 35 -9.70 -8.01 -4.77
N VAL A 36 -10.01 -8.15 -3.47
CA VAL A 36 -9.26 -7.47 -2.40
C VAL A 36 -7.81 -7.93 -2.37
N ASP A 37 -7.56 -9.24 -2.47
CA ASP A 37 -6.19 -9.78 -2.50
C ASP A 37 -5.39 -9.22 -3.70
N GLU A 38 -6.03 -9.11 -4.87
CA GLU A 38 -5.43 -8.50 -6.07
C GLU A 38 -5.10 -7.00 -5.86
N PHE A 39 -5.98 -6.25 -5.19
CA PHE A 39 -5.73 -4.83 -4.89
C PHE A 39 -4.60 -4.63 -3.89
N VAL A 40 -4.51 -5.49 -2.87
CA VAL A 40 -3.41 -5.48 -1.91
C VAL A 40 -2.10 -5.78 -2.62
N ALA A 41 -2.06 -6.83 -3.45
CA ALA A 41 -0.87 -7.18 -4.21
C ALA A 41 -0.41 -6.04 -5.14
N LYS A 42 -1.35 -5.34 -5.80
CA LYS A 42 -1.03 -4.16 -6.63
C LYS A 42 -0.46 -3.00 -5.82
N ALA A 43 -1.10 -2.67 -4.69
CA ALA A 43 -0.61 -1.61 -3.82
C ALA A 43 0.78 -1.94 -3.24
N ASP A 44 1.03 -3.20 -2.90
CA ASP A 44 2.33 -3.65 -2.39
C ASP A 44 3.42 -3.58 -3.47
N ASN A 45 3.12 -3.96 -4.71
CA ASN A 45 4.05 -3.77 -5.83
C ASN A 45 4.39 -2.30 -6.07
N ALA A 46 3.39 -1.40 -6.02
CA ALA A 46 3.61 0.04 -6.11
C ALA A 46 4.46 0.57 -4.94
N LEU A 47 4.31 -0.02 -3.75
CA LEU A 47 5.14 0.32 -2.59
C LEU A 47 6.59 -0.14 -2.78
N PHE A 48 6.82 -1.31 -3.36
CA PHE A 48 8.16 -1.77 -3.70
C PHE A 48 8.82 -0.85 -4.74
N GLU A 49 8.07 -0.46 -5.77
CA GLU A 49 8.56 0.51 -6.76
C GLU A 49 8.92 1.86 -6.11
N ALA A 50 8.09 2.36 -5.17
CA ALA A 50 8.37 3.60 -4.46
C ALA A 50 9.64 3.49 -3.60
N LYS A 51 9.96 2.30 -3.09
CA LYS A 51 11.20 2.05 -2.34
C LYS A 51 12.42 1.98 -3.26
N ASP A 52 12.28 1.39 -4.44
CA ASP A 52 13.36 1.23 -5.41
C ASP A 52 13.74 2.56 -6.08
N GLN A 53 12.79 3.48 -6.24
CA GLN A 53 13.03 4.83 -6.78
C GLN A 53 13.68 5.82 -5.78
N GLY A 54 14.24 5.32 -4.67
CA GLY A 54 14.94 6.15 -3.68
C GLY A 54 14.16 6.40 -2.38
N ARG A 55 12.98 5.76 -2.22
CA ARG A 55 12.10 5.89 -1.04
C ARG A 55 11.52 7.31 -0.91
N ASN A 56 10.81 7.56 0.20
CA ASN A 56 10.15 8.83 0.49
C ASN A 56 9.29 9.34 -0.69
N GLY A 57 8.52 8.43 -1.28
CA GLY A 57 7.81 8.64 -2.53
C GLY A 57 6.44 7.99 -2.53
N PHE A 58 5.64 8.38 -3.52
CA PHE A 58 4.26 7.94 -3.67
C PHE A 58 4.03 7.46 -5.09
N ILE A 59 3.56 6.22 -5.24
CA ILE A 59 3.25 5.60 -6.52
C ILE A 59 1.82 5.07 -6.50
N ILE A 60 1.07 5.38 -7.56
CA ILE A 60 -0.29 4.89 -7.77
C ILE A 60 -0.26 3.92 -8.95
N SER A 61 -0.77 2.70 -8.74
CA SER A 61 -1.11 1.78 -9.81
C SER A 61 -2.58 1.89 -10.18
N GLU A 62 -2.87 2.00 -11.48
CA GLU A 62 -4.25 1.94 -12.00
C GLU A 62 -4.67 0.48 -12.29
N TRP A 63 -5.95 0.17 -12.07
CA TRP A 63 -6.59 -1.10 -12.44
C TRP A 63 -7.92 -0.85 -13.14
#